data_AF-T1DDZ5-F1
#
_entry.id   AF-T1DDZ5-F1
#
_cell.length_a   1.000
_cell.length_b   1.000
_cell.length_c   1.000
_cell.angle_alpha   90.00
_cell.angle_beta   90.00
_cell.angle_gamma   90.00
#
_symmetry.space_group_name_H-M   'P 1'
#
loop_
_entity.id
_entity.type
_entity.pdbx_description
1 polymer ?
#
loop_
_entity_poly.entity_id
_entity_poly.type
_entity_poly.pdbx_seq_one_letter_code
_entity_poly.pdbx_strand_id
1 'polypeptide(L)'
;MLSDPDRLYRLLSHPHYPVQLIIAGKAHPLDGAGKAMIQQWTQFLQQHPDLAGRLVFIADYDMFVAEQLVQGVDLWINTPRRPWEACGTSGMKVLVNGGLNLSELDGWWAEAYASELGWALGDRNEHDANPDWDRQEAESLYRLLEEEVIPL
;
A
#
# COMPACT_ATOMS: atom_id res chain seq x y z
N MET A 1 0.23 5.07 -5.75
CA MET A 1 -1.20 4.84 -6.10
C MET A 1 -1.88 6.09 -6.63
N LEU A 2 -2.07 7.17 -5.86
CA LEU A 2 -2.71 8.40 -6.41
C LEU A 2 -1.97 9.10 -7.58
N SER A 3 -0.82 8.59 -7.99
CA SER A 3 -0.13 8.96 -9.23
C SER A 3 -0.96 8.66 -10.49
N ASP A 4 -1.87 7.68 -10.45
CA ASP A 4 -2.84 7.38 -11.52
C ASP A 4 -4.23 7.11 -10.91
N PRO A 5 -5.03 8.17 -10.66
CA PRO A 5 -6.34 8.06 -10.05
C PRO A 5 -7.34 7.25 -10.88
N ASP A 6 -7.26 7.34 -12.21
CA ASP A 6 -8.18 6.62 -13.12
C ASP A 6 -7.93 5.12 -13.10
N ARG A 7 -6.66 4.71 -13.02
CA ARG A 7 -6.28 3.30 -12.85
C ARG A 7 -6.68 2.78 -11.48
N LEU A 8 -6.47 3.56 -10.41
CA LEU A 8 -6.96 3.21 -9.08
C LEU A 8 -8.48 3.00 -9.06
N TYR A 9 -9.24 3.91 -9.68
CA TYR A 9 -10.68 3.82 -9.76
C TYR A 9 -11.12 2.53 -10.46
N ARG A 10 -10.52 2.20 -11.62
CA ARG A 10 -10.81 0.96 -12.38
C ARG A 10 -10.52 -0.30 -11.56
N LEU A 11 -9.41 -0.31 -10.83
CA LEU A 11 -9.01 -1.42 -9.96
C LEU A 11 -10.04 -1.66 -8.85
N LEU A 12 -10.46 -0.60 -8.15
CA LEU A 12 -11.41 -0.70 -7.04
C LEU A 12 -12.86 -0.95 -7.49
N SER A 13 -13.23 -0.49 -8.68
CA SER A 13 -14.57 -0.67 -9.25
C SER A 13 -14.73 -1.97 -10.07
N HIS A 14 -13.71 -2.83 -10.12
CA HIS A 14 -13.74 -4.03 -10.95
C HIS A 14 -14.94 -4.94 -10.60
N PRO A 15 -15.73 -5.38 -11.60
CA PRO A 15 -16.98 -6.10 -11.36
C PRO A 15 -16.79 -7.58 -10.99
N HIS A 16 -15.71 -8.20 -11.47
CA HIS A 16 -15.45 -9.63 -11.27
C HIS A 16 -14.41 -9.94 -10.17
N TYR A 17 -13.62 -8.93 -9.80
CA TYR A 17 -12.53 -9.05 -8.83
C TYR A 17 -12.61 -7.85 -7.88
N PRO A 18 -13.59 -7.83 -6.96
CA PRO A 18 -13.79 -6.68 -6.08
C PRO A 18 -12.62 -6.55 -5.11
N VAL A 19 -12.03 -5.35 -5.04
CA VAL A 19 -10.94 -5.03 -4.13
C VAL A 19 -11.40 -4.00 -3.12
N GLN A 20 -11.01 -4.19 -1.86
CA GLN A 20 -11.09 -3.19 -0.81
C GLN A 20 -9.69 -2.69 -0.46
N LEU A 21 -9.49 -1.38 -0.54
CA LEU A 21 -8.27 -0.72 -0.10
C LEU A 21 -8.54 0.00 1.21
N ILE A 22 -7.81 -0.41 2.25
CA ILE A 22 -7.81 0.26 3.55
C ILE A 22 -6.49 1.00 3.70
N ILE A 23 -6.58 2.30 3.96
CA ILE A 23 -5.44 3.17 4.22
C ILE A 23 -5.55 3.65 5.65
N ALA A 24 -4.48 3.51 6.42
CA ALA A 24 -4.45 3.94 7.81
C ALA A 24 -3.20 4.76 8.09
N GLY A 25 -3.32 5.85 8.83
CA GLY A 25 -2.17 6.68 9.16
C GLY A 25 -2.50 7.91 10.00
N LYS A 26 -1.44 8.50 10.56
CA LYS A 26 -1.44 9.79 11.26
C LYS A 26 -0.34 10.66 10.68
N ALA A 27 -0.68 11.87 10.24
CA ALA A 27 0.33 12.88 9.91
C ALA A 27 0.65 13.71 11.15
N HIS A 28 1.93 13.91 11.44
CA HIS A 28 2.35 14.79 12.53
C HIS A 28 1.86 16.23 12.26
N PRO A 29 1.55 17.06 13.28
CA PRO A 29 1.08 18.44 13.05
C PRO A 29 2.04 19.31 12.24
N LEU A 30 3.34 19.00 12.26
CA LEU A 30 4.37 19.71 11.49
C LEU A 30 4.72 19.04 10.14
N ASP A 31 4.11 17.89 9.83
CA ASP A 31 4.30 17.19 8.58
C ASP A 31 3.31 17.69 7.52
N GLY A 32 3.74 18.71 6.77
CA GLY A 32 2.94 19.29 5.68
C GLY A 32 2.69 18.32 4.52
N ALA A 33 3.66 17.45 4.22
CA ALA A 33 3.57 16.49 3.13
C ALA A 33 2.54 15.39 3.45
N GLY A 34 2.61 14.80 4.65
CA GLY A 34 1.63 13.81 5.11
C GLY A 34 0.20 14.38 5.14
N LYS A 35 0.04 15.63 5.60
CA LYS A 35 -1.27 16.30 5.58
C LYS A 35 -1.79 16.52 4.16
N ALA A 36 -0.94 16.94 3.23
CA ALA A 36 -1.33 17.10 1.82
C ALA A 36 -1.75 15.77 1.20
N MET A 37 -1.07 14.66 1.52
CA MET A 37 -1.44 13.33 1.05
C MET A 37 -2.82 12.89 1.59
N ILE A 38 -3.09 13.12 2.88
CA ILE A 38 -4.42 12.84 3.47
C ILE A 38 -5.51 13.66 2.78
N GLN A 39 -5.23 14.93 2.47
CA GLN A 39 -6.16 15.78 1.72
C GLN A 39 -6.43 15.24 0.31
N GLN A 40 -5.40 14.78 -0.41
CA GLN A 40 -5.56 14.19 -1.74
C GLN A 40 -6.45 12.94 -1.71
N TRP A 41 -6.22 12.04 -0.74
CA TRP A 41 -7.07 10.87 -0.54
C TRP A 41 -8.52 11.23 -0.20
N THR A 42 -8.70 12.23 0.66
CA THR A 42 -10.04 12.73 1.03
C THR A 42 -10.76 13.31 -0.17
N GLN A 43 -10.06 14.08 -1.01
CA GLN A 43 -10.62 14.67 -2.23
C GLN A 43 -10.99 13.59 -3.25
N PHE A 44 -10.14 12.59 -3.45
CA PHE A 44 -10.43 11.45 -4.33
C PHE A 44 -11.68 10.71 -3.88
N LEU A 45 -11.81 10.41 -2.58
CA LEU A 45 -13.02 9.79 -2.01
C LEU A 45 -14.29 10.63 -2.22
N GLN A 46 -14.20 11.95 -2.12
CA GLN A 46 -15.33 12.85 -2.37
C GLN A 46 -15.74 12.88 -3.84
N GLN A 47 -14.78 12.71 -4.76
CA GLN A 47 -15.02 12.66 -6.21
C GLN A 47 -15.62 11.33 -6.67
N HIS A 48 -15.39 10.24 -5.91
CA HIS A 48 -15.84 8.88 -6.23
C HIS A 48 -16.70 8.28 -5.11
N PRO A 49 -17.91 8.82 -4.85
CA PRO A 49 -18.77 8.34 -3.77
C PRO A 49 -19.24 6.89 -3.96
N ASP A 50 -19.21 6.38 -5.19
CA ASP A 50 -19.49 4.99 -5.54
C ASP A 50 -18.43 4.00 -5.06
N LEU A 51 -17.21 4.47 -4.72
CA LEU A 51 -16.18 3.67 -4.07
C LEU A 51 -16.35 3.58 -2.54
N ALA A 52 -17.40 4.17 -1.97
CA ALA A 52 -17.66 4.10 -0.54
C ALA A 52 -17.75 2.63 -0.07
N GLY A 53 -16.99 2.29 0.97
CA GLY A 53 -16.87 0.93 1.48
C GLY A 53 -15.86 0.06 0.73
N ARG A 54 -15.40 0.44 -0.46
CA ARG A 54 -14.25 -0.18 -1.17
C ARG A 54 -12.95 0.56 -0.91
N LEU A 55 -12.99 1.87 -0.76
CA LEU A 55 -11.87 2.67 -0.30
C LEU A 55 -12.19 3.23 1.08
N VAL A 56 -11.37 2.89 2.07
CA VAL A 56 -11.56 3.33 3.45
C VAL A 56 -10.28 3.98 3.95
N PHE A 57 -10.39 5.22 4.42
CA PHE A 57 -9.31 5.89 5.15
C PHE A 57 -9.62 5.87 6.65
N ILE A 58 -8.78 5.18 7.42
CA ILE A 58 -8.87 5.12 8.88
C ILE A 58 -7.94 6.18 9.46
N ALA A 59 -8.56 7.29 9.87
CA ALA A 59 -7.88 8.29 10.67
C ALA A 59 -7.60 7.74 12.08
N ASP A 60 -6.58 8.31 12.69
CA ASP A 60 -6.20 8.05 14.07
C ASP A 60 -5.74 6.60 14.40
N TYR A 61 -5.15 5.90 13.43
CA TYR A 61 -4.60 4.53 13.57
C TYR A 61 -3.82 4.27 14.87
N ASP A 62 -4.35 3.41 15.73
CA ASP A 62 -3.73 3.02 16.99
C ASP A 62 -3.48 1.51 17.05
N MET A 63 -3.01 1.02 18.20
CA MET A 63 -2.66 -0.38 18.36
C MET A 63 -3.88 -1.31 18.32
N PHE A 64 -5.07 -0.82 18.67
CA PHE A 64 -6.31 -1.59 18.60
C PHE A 64 -6.77 -1.74 17.15
N VAL A 65 -6.71 -0.66 16.36
CA VAL A 65 -6.96 -0.73 14.92
C VAL A 65 -5.94 -1.65 14.24
N ALA A 66 -4.66 -1.54 14.61
CA ALA A 66 -3.61 -2.40 14.09
C ALA A 66 -3.91 -3.88 14.28
N GLU A 67 -4.33 -4.28 15.50
CA GLU A 67 -4.66 -5.66 15.84
C GLU A 67 -5.79 -6.21 14.95
N GLN A 68 -6.81 -5.40 14.69
CA GLN A 68 -7.92 -5.80 13.82
C GLN A 68 -7.50 -5.90 12.35
N LEU A 69 -6.68 -4.96 11.86
CA LEU A 69 -6.24 -4.97 10.47
C LEU A 69 -5.35 -6.18 10.15
N VAL A 70 -4.38 -6.50 11.02
CA VAL A 70 -3.45 -7.62 10.75
C VAL A 70 -4.13 -8.98 10.73
N GLN A 71 -5.30 -9.11 11.38
CA GLN A 71 -6.10 -10.35 11.37
C GLN A 71 -7.06 -10.45 10.18
N GLY A 72 -7.44 -9.32 9.57
CA GLY A 72 -8.46 -9.26 8.54
C GLY A 72 -7.97 -8.97 7.13
N VAL A 73 -6.67 -8.72 6.96
CA VAL A 73 -6.08 -8.32 5.66
C VAL A 73 -5.57 -9.52 4.89
N ASP A 74 -5.95 -9.63 3.62
CA ASP A 74 -5.42 -10.65 2.71
C ASP A 74 -4.02 -10.28 2.18
N LEU A 75 -3.80 -8.98 1.90
CA LEU A 75 -2.56 -8.45 1.34
C LEU A 75 -2.10 -7.18 2.07
N TRP A 76 -0.89 -7.20 2.62
CA TRP A 76 -0.26 -6.02 3.22
C TRP A 76 0.70 -5.34 2.25
N ILE A 77 0.40 -4.08 1.90
CA ILE A 77 1.20 -3.30 0.97
C ILE A 77 2.11 -2.35 1.74
N ASN A 78 3.41 -2.38 1.46
CA ASN A 78 4.37 -1.42 2.00
C ASN A 78 5.35 -0.94 0.94
N THR A 79 5.27 0.33 0.54
CA THR A 79 6.08 0.93 -0.54
C THR A 79 6.94 2.11 -0.04
N PRO A 80 7.85 1.88 0.93
CA PRO A 80 8.82 2.89 1.33
C PRO A 80 9.83 3.11 0.21
N ARG A 81 10.42 4.29 0.13
CA ARG A 81 11.57 4.50 -0.74
C ARG A 81 12.81 3.92 -0.06
N ARG A 82 13.58 3.08 -0.76
CA ARG A 82 14.84 2.55 -0.25
C ARG A 82 15.92 3.64 -0.08
N PRO A 83 16.72 3.67 1.01
CA PRO A 83 16.78 2.75 2.15
C PRO A 83 16.06 3.27 3.40
N TRP A 84 14.86 3.87 3.27
CA TRP A 84 14.20 4.56 4.38
C TRP A 84 13.37 3.63 5.27
N GLU A 85 13.22 2.35 4.93
CA GLU A 85 12.63 1.35 5.81
C GLU A 85 13.74 0.67 6.61
N ALA A 86 13.90 1.08 7.87
CA ALA A 86 14.91 0.45 8.72
C ALA A 86 14.59 -1.03 8.99
N CYS A 87 13.33 -1.35 9.29
CA CYS A 87 12.90 -2.73 9.51
C CYS A 87 11.47 -2.93 9.01
N GLY A 88 10.47 -2.31 9.63
CA GLY A 88 9.06 -2.50 9.25
C GLY A 88 8.43 -3.74 9.92
N THR A 89 8.13 -3.67 11.21
CA THR A 89 7.61 -4.83 11.96
C THR A 89 6.13 -5.15 11.71
N SER A 90 5.38 -4.26 11.05
CA SER A 90 3.96 -4.48 10.74
C SER A 90 3.77 -5.63 9.76
N GLY A 91 4.58 -5.71 8.70
CA GLY A 91 4.50 -6.79 7.72
C GLY A 91 4.79 -8.19 8.31
N MET A 92 5.68 -8.26 9.30
CA MET A 92 5.97 -9.51 10.03
C MET A 92 4.72 -10.08 10.73
N LYS A 93 3.85 -9.20 11.25
CA LYS A 93 2.63 -9.62 11.96
C LYS A 93 1.61 -10.25 11.00
N VAL A 94 1.58 -9.79 9.75
CA VAL A 94 0.63 -10.28 8.74
C VAL A 94 0.93 -11.72 8.34
N LEU A 95 2.21 -12.08 8.20
CA LEU A 95 2.61 -13.46 7.87
C LEU A 95 2.11 -14.48 8.91
N VAL A 96 2.15 -14.12 10.20
CA VAL A 96 1.67 -15.01 11.28
C VAL A 96 0.15 -15.18 11.24
N ASN A 97 -0.58 -14.23 10.64
CA ASN A 97 -2.03 -14.30 10.45
C ASN A 97 -2.43 -14.91 9.09
N GLY A 98 -1.46 -15.39 8.29
CA GLY A 98 -1.72 -16.04 7.00
C GLY A 98 -1.96 -15.08 5.83
N GLY A 99 -1.75 -13.77 6.02
CA GLY A 99 -1.81 -12.80 4.92
C GLY A 99 -0.51 -12.75 4.11
N LEU A 100 -0.60 -12.24 2.89
CA LEU A 100 0.53 -12.05 1.97
C LEU A 100 1.10 -10.64 2.09
N ASN A 101 2.36 -10.46 1.67
CA ASN A 101 2.99 -9.14 1.59
C ASN A 101 3.23 -8.73 0.13
N LEU A 102 3.10 -7.44 -0.16
CA LEU A 102 3.62 -6.82 -1.37
C LEU A 102 4.42 -5.60 -0.94
N SER A 103 5.75 -5.70 -1.01
CA SER A 103 6.60 -4.64 -0.47
C SER A 103 7.89 -4.46 -1.25
N GLU A 104 8.44 -3.25 -1.17
CA GLU A 104 9.80 -2.94 -1.61
C GLU A 104 10.83 -3.86 -0.93
N LEU A 105 11.87 -4.27 -1.66
CA LEU A 105 12.97 -5.09 -1.12
C LEU A 105 13.92 -4.26 -0.24
N ASP A 106 13.39 -3.76 0.87
CA ASP A 106 14.07 -2.99 1.90
C ASP A 106 13.69 -3.49 3.30
N GLY A 107 14.46 -3.08 4.32
CA GLY A 107 14.24 -3.47 5.70
C GLY A 107 14.09 -4.99 5.89
N TRP A 108 13.06 -5.39 6.64
CA TRP A 108 12.79 -6.79 6.95
C TRP A 108 12.41 -7.64 5.73
N TRP A 109 11.76 -7.02 4.75
CA TRP A 109 11.26 -7.76 3.59
C TRP A 109 12.42 -8.22 2.71
N ALA A 110 13.50 -7.45 2.64
CA ALA A 110 14.74 -7.86 1.98
C ALA A 110 15.34 -9.16 2.56
N GLU A 111 15.10 -9.44 3.84
CA GLU A 111 15.59 -10.63 4.55
C GLU A 111 14.62 -11.81 4.46
N ALA A 112 13.31 -11.54 4.57
CA ALA A 112 12.27 -12.56 4.70
C ALA A 112 11.56 -12.92 3.39
N TYR A 113 11.80 -12.19 2.30
CA TYR A 113 11.10 -12.41 1.03
C TYR A 113 11.28 -13.84 0.52
N ALA A 114 10.14 -14.47 0.25
CA ALA A 114 10.01 -15.67 -0.56
C ALA A 114 8.76 -15.51 -1.43
N SER A 115 8.80 -16.02 -2.66
CA SER A 115 7.68 -15.91 -3.61
C SER A 115 6.39 -16.58 -3.13
N GLU A 116 6.50 -17.50 -2.18
CA GLU A 116 5.37 -18.17 -1.52
C GLU A 116 4.65 -17.28 -0.50
N LEU A 117 5.31 -16.21 -0.04
CA LEU A 117 4.83 -15.29 1.00
C LEU A 117 4.33 -13.94 0.44
N GLY A 118 4.39 -13.78 -0.89
CA GLY A 118 3.88 -12.63 -1.62
C GLY A 118 4.87 -12.09 -2.65
N TRP A 119 4.83 -10.78 -2.88
CA TRP A 119 5.50 -10.09 -3.98
C TRP A 119 6.51 -9.05 -3.50
N ALA A 120 7.46 -8.78 -4.37
CA ALA A 120 8.54 -7.84 -4.15
C ALA A 120 8.49 -6.72 -5.21
N LEU A 121 8.72 -5.49 -4.76
CA LEU A 121 8.95 -4.33 -5.62
C LEU A 121 10.44 -3.96 -5.63
N GLY A 122 10.79 -3.15 -6.63
CA GLY A 122 12.11 -2.55 -6.78
C GLY A 122 13.19 -3.50 -7.28
N ASP A 123 14.40 -2.97 -7.38
CA ASP A 123 15.56 -3.61 -7.99
C ASP A 123 16.73 -3.82 -7.00
N ARG A 124 16.49 -3.58 -5.71
CA ARG A 124 17.49 -3.61 -4.63
C ARG A 124 18.59 -2.54 -4.75
N ASN A 125 18.41 -1.50 -5.56
CA ASN A 125 19.31 -0.35 -5.62
C ASN A 125 18.73 0.85 -4.86
N GLU A 126 19.57 1.86 -4.63
CA GLU A 126 19.13 3.16 -4.10
C GLU A 126 19.02 4.11 -5.28
N HIS A 127 17.90 4.83 -5.38
CA HIS A 127 17.59 5.68 -6.54
C HIS A 127 17.50 7.17 -6.23
N ASP A 128 18.03 7.59 -5.07
CA ASP A 128 17.89 8.95 -4.54
C ASP A 128 16.43 9.45 -4.59
N ALA A 129 16.21 10.76 -4.44
CA ALA A 129 14.89 11.36 -4.59
C ALA A 129 14.50 11.56 -6.06
N ASN A 130 14.72 10.56 -6.93
CA ASN A 130 14.40 10.63 -8.35
C ASN A 130 12.89 10.44 -8.61
N PRO A 131 12.16 11.47 -9.11
CA PRO A 131 10.73 11.35 -9.37
C PRO A 131 10.36 10.34 -10.47
N ASP A 132 11.28 10.06 -11.39
CA ASP A 132 11.04 9.05 -12.43
C ASP A 132 11.11 7.64 -11.86
N TRP A 133 11.81 7.44 -10.72
CA TRP A 133 11.80 6.17 -10.01
C TRP A 133 10.46 5.92 -9.33
N ASP A 134 9.92 6.92 -8.62
CA ASP A 134 8.59 6.83 -7.99
C ASP A 134 7.50 6.44 -9.00
N ARG A 135 7.59 6.96 -10.24
CA ARG A 135 6.66 6.60 -11.32
C ARG A 135 6.83 5.14 -11.73
N GLN A 136 8.07 4.65 -11.88
CA GLN A 136 8.34 3.27 -12.26
C GLN A 136 7.89 2.27 -11.18
N GLU A 137 8.11 2.57 -9.91
CA GLU A 137 7.63 1.74 -8.80
C GLU A 137 6.10 1.74 -8.73
N ALA A 138 5.45 2.90 -8.93
CA ALA A 138 4.00 2.97 -9.00
C ALA A 138 3.44 2.12 -10.15
N GLU A 139 4.04 2.18 -11.34
CA GLU A 139 3.67 1.32 -12.48
C GLU A 139 3.86 -0.16 -12.17
N SER A 140 4.97 -0.52 -11.52
CA SER A 140 5.28 -1.90 -11.13
C SER A 140 4.28 -2.44 -10.12
N LEU A 141 3.92 -1.63 -9.11
CA LEU A 141 2.88 -1.94 -8.13
C LEU A 141 1.55 -2.20 -8.81
N TYR A 142 1.11 -1.31 -9.70
CA TYR A 142 -0.16 -1.49 -10.39
C TYR A 142 -0.17 -2.73 -11.27
N ARG A 143 0.91 -2.97 -12.03
CA ARG A 143 1.03 -4.16 -12.88
C ARG A 143 0.91 -5.44 -12.05
N LEU A 144 1.65 -5.53 -10.94
CA LEU A 144 1.57 -6.68 -10.03
C LEU A 144 0.14 -6.88 -9.51
N LEU A 145 -0.51 -5.81 -9.06
CA LEU A 145 -1.88 -5.91 -8.58
C LEU A 145 -2.84 -6.40 -9.65
N GLU A 146 -2.77 -5.84 -10.87
CA GLU A 146 -3.70 -6.13 -11.95
C GLU A 146 -3.48 -7.50 -12.61
N GLU A 147 -2.23 -7.93 -12.75
CA GLU A 147 -1.87 -9.13 -13.51
C GLU A 147 -1.69 -10.36 -12.62
N GLU A 148 -1.25 -10.18 -11.37
CA GLU A 148 -0.86 -11.29 -10.50
C GLU A 148 -1.70 -11.37 -9.22
N VAL A 149 -1.92 -10.26 -8.51
CA VAL A 149 -2.51 -10.33 -7.16
C VAL A 149 -4.04 -10.42 -7.16
N ILE A 150 -4.70 -9.54 -7.90
CA ILE A 150 -6.17 -9.42 -7.91
C ILE A 150 -6.87 -10.55 -8.68
N PRO A 151 -6.31 -11.09 -9.78
CA PRO A 151 -6.96 -12.19 -10.50
C PRO A 151 -6.91 -13.57 -9.82
N LEU A 152 -6.19 -13.71 -8.69
CA LEU A 152 -6.04 -14.97 -7.93
C LEU A 152 -7.32 -15.42 -7.20
#